data_AF-A0A060CEQ0-F1
#
_entry.id   AF-A0A060CEQ0-F1
#
_cell.length_a   1.000
_cell.length_b   1.000
_cell.length_c   1.000
_cell.angle_alpha   90.00
_cell.angle_beta   90.00
_cell.angle_gamma   90.00
#
_symmetry.space_group_name_H-M   'P 1'
#
loop_
_entity.id
_entity.type
_entity.pdbx_description
1 polymer ?
#
loop_
_entity_poly.entity_id
_entity_poly.type
_entity_poly.pdbx_seq_one_letter_code
_entity_poly.pdbx_strand_id
1 'polypeptide(L)' 'VAFVEYLKNKFNGNIDKLNYEFGLDYWSNRINSWEDFPSVNGTINGSLAGEFARFQRKLVTDYIAWQVDIVKP' A
#
# COMPACT_ATOMS: atom_id res chain seq x y z
N VAL A 1 3.41 8.24 -3.43
CA VAL A 1 2.23 8.43 -4.32
C VAL A 1 1.65 7.09 -4.80
N ALA A 2 2.36 6.26 -5.59
CA ALA A 2 1.80 5.02 -6.14
C ALA A 2 1.26 4.02 -5.10
N PHE A 3 1.93 3.88 -3.94
CA PHE A 3 1.45 2.99 -2.87
C PHE A 3 0.16 3.49 -2.21
N VAL A 4 0.00 4.81 -2.04
CA VAL A 4 -1.22 5.39 -1.46
C VAL A 4 -2.41 5.14 -2.38
N GLU A 5 -2.23 5.33 -3.69
CA GLU A 5 -3.26 5.00 -4.69
C GLU A 5 -3.58 3.51 -4.74
N TYR A 6 -2.57 2.64 -4.59
CA TYR A 6 -2.79 1.20 -4.44
C TYR A 6 -3.67 0.89 -3.22
N LEU A 7 -3.41 1.51 -2.06
CA LEU A 7 -4.22 1.33 -0.86
C LEU A 7 -5.63 1.91 -1.02
N LYS A 8 -5.78 3.10 -1.60
CA LYS A 8 -7.08 3.69 -1.94
C LYS A 8 -7.91 2.72 -2.78
N ASN A 9 -7.32 2.13 -3.82
CA ASN A 9 -8.01 1.15 -4.65
C ASN A 9 -8.36 -0.12 -3.85
N LYS A 10 -7.41 -0.67 -3.07
CA LYS A 10 -7.62 -1.88 -2.26
C LYS A 10 -8.74 -1.74 -1.23
N PHE A 11 -8.89 -0.55 -0.65
CA PHE A 11 -9.89 -0.26 0.38
C PHE A 11 -11.09 0.55 -0.16
N ASN A 12 -11.22 0.70 -1.49
CA ASN A 12 -12.29 1.48 -2.13
C ASN A 12 -12.42 2.91 -1.57
N GLY A 13 -11.29 3.55 -1.26
CA GLY A 13 -11.22 4.87 -0.64
C GLY A 13 -11.60 4.93 0.83
N ASN A 14 -12.02 3.82 1.45
CA ASN A 14 -12.45 3.76 2.83
C ASN A 14 -11.24 3.70 3.79
N ILE A 15 -10.87 4.86 4.31
CA ILE A 15 -9.72 4.99 5.22
C ILE A 15 -9.99 4.38 6.60
N ASP A 16 -11.23 4.38 7.08
CA ASP A 16 -11.59 3.76 8.35
C ASP A 16 -11.41 2.24 8.31
N LYS A 17 -11.77 1.62 7.19
CA LYS A 17 -11.53 0.19 6.95
C LYS A 17 -10.03 -0.13 6.91
N LEU A 18 -9.22 0.72 6.28
CA LEU A 18 -7.75 0.57 6.30
C LEU A 18 -7.22 0.63 7.73
N ASN A 19 -7.62 1.64 8.51
CA ASN A 19 -7.18 1.79 9.90
C ASN A 19 -7.57 0.59 10.77
N TYR A 20 -8.79 0.08 10.60
CA TYR A 20 -9.27 -1.11 11.31
C TYR A 20 -8.47 -2.36 10.97
N GLU A 21 -8.31 -2.66 9.67
CA GLU A 21 -7.63 -3.87 9.20
C GLU A 21 -6.13 -3.87 9.52
N PHE A 22 -5.49 -2.69 9.54
CA PHE A 22 -4.07 -2.55 9.89
C PHE A 22 -3.84 -2.24 11.36
N GLY A 23 -4.89 -2.04 12.17
CA GLY A 23 -4.77 -1.72 13.60
C GLY A 23 -4.02 -0.41 13.87
N LEU A 24 -4.23 0.61 13.05
CA LEU A 24 -3.46 1.86 13.11
C LEU A 24 -3.84 2.76 14.30
N ASP A 25 -4.95 2.50 14.98
CA ASP A 25 -5.27 3.18 16.24
C ASP A 25 -4.21 2.90 17.33
N TYR A 26 -3.50 1.77 17.21
CA TYR A 26 -2.39 1.44 18.10
C TYR A 26 -1.28 2.50 18.03
N TRP A 27 -0.90 3.01 19.21
CA TRP A 27 0.11 4.06 19.38
C TRP A 27 -0.13 5.29 18.49
N SER A 28 -1.40 5.67 18.31
CA SER A 28 -1.77 6.90 17.61
C SER A 28 -1.25 6.98 16.17
N ASN A 29 -1.14 5.85 15.47
CA ASN A 29 -0.72 5.79 14.06
C ASN A 29 -1.90 5.98 13.08
N ARG A 30 -3.09 6.32 13.57
CA ARG A 30 -4.31 6.43 12.76
C ARG A 30 -4.10 7.47 11.66
N ILE A 31 -4.44 7.08 10.43
CA ILE A 31 -4.36 7.95 9.26
C ILE A 31 -5.78 8.49 9.01
N ASN A 32 -5.98 9.79 9.21
CA ASN A 32 -7.32 10.40 9.16
C ASN A 32 -7.69 10.96 7.77
N SER A 33 -6.71 11.18 6.92
CA SER A 33 -6.90 11.63 5.54
C SER A 33 -5.86 10.97 4.63
N TRP A 34 -6.15 10.87 3.34
CA TRP A 34 -5.19 10.31 2.39
C TRP A 34 -4.05 11.28 2.07
N GLU A 35 -4.30 12.57 2.26
CA GLU A 35 -3.38 13.68 2.09
C GLU A 35 -2.31 13.68 3.19
N ASP A 36 -2.68 13.26 4.39
CA ASP A 36 -1.79 13.16 5.57
C ASP A 36 -1.10 11.80 5.70
N PHE A 37 -1.09 10.99 4.63
CA PHE A 37 -0.51 9.65 4.68
C PHE A 37 1.01 9.73 4.94
N PRO A 38 1.51 9.16 6.06
CA PRO A 38 2.92 9.30 6.43
C PRO A 38 3.83 8.47 5.54
N SER A 39 5.13 8.78 5.55
CA SER A 39 6.13 7.90 4.96
C SER A 39 6.07 6.52 5.63
N VAL A 40 6.13 5.46 4.82
CA VAL A 40 6.18 4.08 5.32
C VAL A 40 7.57 3.77 5.92
N ASN A 41 8.60 4.56 5.58
CA ASN A 41 9.93 4.38 6.14
C ASN A 41 9.90 4.60 7.67
N GLY A 42 10.36 3.60 8.42
CA GLY A 42 10.35 3.65 9.88
C GLY A 42 8.99 3.36 10.51
N THR A 43 7.99 2.89 9.74
CA THR A 43 6.76 2.40 10.35
C THR A 43 7.07 1.23 11.28
N ILE A 44 6.47 1.26 12.46
CA ILE A 44 6.49 0.15 13.43
C ILE A 44 5.29 -0.79 13.23
N ASN A 45 4.33 -0.43 12.36
CA ASN A 45 3.15 -1.24 12.10
C ASN A 45 3.48 -2.34 11.08
N GLY A 46 3.48 -3.60 11.55
CA GLY A 46 3.83 -4.76 10.72
C GLY A 46 2.89 -4.99 9.53
N SER A 47 1.60 -4.68 9.68
CA SER A 47 0.61 -4.80 8.60
C SER A 47 0.90 -3.82 7.46
N LEU A 48 1.18 -2.56 7.80
CA LEU A 48 1.54 -1.53 6.83
C LEU A 48 2.86 -1.85 6.13
N ALA A 49 3.90 -2.25 6.88
CA ALA A 49 5.19 -2.64 6.32
C ALA A 49 5.07 -3.89 5.42
N GLY A 50 4.31 -4.89 5.85
CA GLY A 50 4.07 -6.10 5.09
C GLY A 50 3.30 -5.84 3.79
N GLU A 51 2.29 -4.97 3.83
CA GLU A 51 1.54 -4.57 2.64
C GLU A 51 2.40 -3.77 1.66
N PHE A 52 3.27 -2.89 2.16
CA PHE A 52 4.22 -2.17 1.32
C PHE A 52 5.21 -3.11 0.62
N ALA A 53 5.75 -4.09 1.34
CA ALA A 53 6.61 -5.12 0.76
C ALA A 53 5.86 -5.96 -0.30
N ARG A 54 4.58 -6.28 -0.06
CA ARG A 54 3.72 -6.95 -1.06
C ARG A 54 3.54 -6.09 -2.31
N PHE A 55 3.28 -4.79 -2.14
CA PHE A 55 3.16 -3.86 -3.26
C PHE A 55 4.44 -3.79 -4.09
N GLN A 56 5.61 -3.71 -3.44
CA GLN A 56 6.90 -3.74 -4.14
C GLN A 56 7.11 -5.03 -4.95
N ARG A 57 6.75 -6.19 -4.41
CA ARG A 57 6.79 -7.46 -5.17
C ARG A 57 5.83 -7.44 -6.35
N LYS A 58 4.62 -6.89 -6.18
CA LYS A 58 3.66 -6.73 -7.27
C LYS A 58 4.25 -5.88 -8.39
N LEU A 59 4.92 -4.76 -8.09
CA LEU A 59 5.56 -3.92 -9.10
C LEU A 59 6.59 -4.71 -9.94
N VAL A 60 7.38 -5.58 -9.30
CA VAL A 60 8.32 -6.45 -10.03
C VAL A 60 7.59 -7.44 -10.93
N THR A 61 6.53 -8.08 -10.42
CA THR A 61 5.69 -8.98 -11.21
C THR A 61 5.06 -8.28 -12.41
N ASP A 62 4.48 -7.09 -12.20
CA ASP A 62 3.86 -6.28 -13.25
C ASP A 62 4.89 -5.85 -14.30
N TYR A 63 6.10 -5.49 -13.86
CA TYR A 63 7.18 -5.09 -14.76
C TYR A 63 7.63 -6.23 -15.67
N ILE A 64 7.81 -7.44 -15.11
CA ILE A 64 8.16 -8.62 -15.90
C ILE A 64 7.03 -8.98 -16.86
N ALA A 65 5.77 -8.93 -16.41
CA ALA A 65 4.62 -9.18 -17.27
C ALA A 65 4.56 -8.19 -18.45
N TRP A 66 4.80 -6.91 -18.17
CA TRP A 66 4.88 -5.88 -19.20
C TRP A 66 5.99 -6.14 -20.23
N GLN A 67 7.18 -6.55 -19.79
CA GLN A 67 8.27 -6.91 -20.72
C GLN A 67 7.88 -8.11 -21.60
N VAL A 68 7.26 -9.13 -21.01
CA VAL A 68 6.80 -10.32 -21.70
C VAL A 68 5.77 -9.97 -22.78
N ASP A 69 4.83 -9.07 -22.49
CA ASP A 69 3.79 -8.66 -23.45
C ASP A 69 4.33 -7.82 -24.62
N ILE A 70 5.52 -7.23 -24.49
CA ILE A 70 6.22 -6.57 -25.59
C ILE A 70 6.89 -7.57 -26.55
N VAL A 71 7.48 -8.64 -26.01
CA VAL A 71 8.27 -9.60 -26.81
C VAL A 71 7.46 -10.76 -27.36
N LYS A 72 6.26 -11.02 -26.81
CA LYS A 72 5.35 -12.03 -27.34
C LYS A 72 4.94 -11.66 -28.78
N PRO A 73 5.09 -12.59 -29.74
CA PRO A 73 4.67 -12.38 -31.13
C PRO A 73 3.14 -12.35 -31.30
#